data_AF-A0A1A8KE65-F1
#
_entry.id   AF-A0A1A8KE65-F1
#
_cell.length_a   1.000
_cell.length_b   1.000
_cell.length_c   1.000
_cell.angle_alpha   90.00
_cell.angle_beta   90.00
_cell.angle_gamma   90.00
#
_symmetry.space_group_name_H-M   'P 1'
#
loop_
_entity.id
_entity.type
_entity.pdbx_description
1 polymer ?
#
loop_
_entity_poly.entity_id
_entity_poly.type
_entity_poly.pdbx_seq_one_letter_code
_entity_poly.pdbx_strand_id
1 'polypeptide(L)'
;MATPSKTPPGADPKQLERTGTVREIGSQAVWSLSSCKPGFGMDQLRDDNLETYWQSDGSQPHLVNIQFRRRTTVKMLCIYADYKSDESYTPSKISVRVGNNFHNLQEIRQLEMVEPSGWIHISLLNQRTNEPISTFMIQIAVLANHQNGRDTHMRQIKVYTPVEESSIGKYPRCTTVDFMMYRTIR
;
A
#
# COMPACT_ATOMS: atom_id res chain seq x y z
N MET A 1 16.16 -30.07 3.12
CA MET A 1 15.66 -29.00 2.22
C MET A 1 15.25 -27.84 3.11
N ALA A 2 15.86 -26.66 2.95
CA ALA A 2 15.43 -25.49 3.71
C ALA A 2 14.03 -25.11 3.23
N THR A 3 13.03 -25.22 4.09
CA THR A 3 11.72 -24.62 3.86
C THR A 3 11.92 -23.13 3.54
N PRO A 4 11.31 -22.58 2.47
CA PRO A 4 11.39 -21.16 2.20
C PRO A 4 10.98 -20.40 3.47
N SER A 5 11.85 -19.49 3.94
CA SER A 5 11.61 -18.73 5.16
C SER A 5 10.34 -17.92 5.00
N LYS A 6 9.38 -18.08 5.91
CA LYS A 6 8.11 -17.34 5.90
C LYS A 6 8.35 -15.85 5.80
N THR A 7 7.44 -15.12 5.13
CA THR A 7 7.52 -13.66 5.05
C THR A 7 7.35 -13.08 6.46
N PRO A 8 8.34 -12.35 7.00
CA PRO A 8 8.24 -11.80 8.35
C PRO A 8 7.12 -10.74 8.42
N PRO A 9 6.34 -10.70 9.51
CA PRO A 9 5.35 -9.66 9.69
C PRO A 9 6.05 -8.31 9.86
N GLY A 10 5.59 -7.31 9.11
CA GLY A 10 5.97 -5.92 9.26
C GLY A 10 5.41 -5.32 10.54
N ALA A 11 6.00 -4.20 10.96
CA ALA A 11 5.51 -3.41 12.08
C ALA A 11 4.10 -2.85 11.80
N ASP A 12 3.32 -2.56 12.84
CA ASP A 12 2.01 -1.93 12.67
C ASP A 12 2.17 -0.55 11.97
N PRO A 13 1.47 -0.31 10.84
CA PRO A 13 1.49 0.98 10.15
C PRO A 13 1.14 2.18 11.05
N LYS A 14 0.35 1.98 12.10
CA LYS A 14 0.06 3.04 13.10
C LYS A 14 1.32 3.50 13.84
N GLN A 15 2.31 2.63 14.05
CA GLN A 15 3.59 3.03 14.64
C GLN A 15 4.37 3.93 13.67
N LEU A 16 4.31 3.62 12.38
CA LEU A 16 4.93 4.44 11.34
C LEU A 16 4.27 5.83 11.26
N GLU A 17 2.95 5.91 11.34
CA GLU A 17 2.21 7.17 11.41
C GLU A 17 2.61 8.01 12.63
N ARG A 18 2.80 7.37 13.80
CA ARG A 18 3.23 8.05 15.04
C ARG A 18 4.61 8.69 14.94
N THR A 19 5.49 8.21 14.05
CA THR A 19 6.78 8.87 13.82
C THR A 19 6.63 10.23 13.14
N GLY A 20 5.47 10.52 12.54
CA GLY A 20 5.22 11.77 11.81
C GLY A 20 5.99 11.91 10.49
N THR A 21 6.75 10.89 10.07
CA THR A 21 7.56 10.91 8.85
C THR A 21 6.75 10.61 7.58
N VAL A 22 5.58 10.00 7.74
CA VAL A 22 4.67 9.63 6.65
C VAL A 22 3.23 9.96 7.01
N ARG A 23 2.39 10.12 5.98
CA ARG A 23 0.96 10.40 6.13
C ARG A 23 0.14 9.47 5.24
N GLU A 24 -0.97 8.96 5.75
CA GLU A 24 -1.93 8.18 4.99
C GLU A 24 -2.64 9.07 3.96
N ILE A 25 -2.75 8.60 2.71
CA ILE A 25 -3.32 9.35 1.58
C ILE A 25 -4.42 8.59 0.83
N GLY A 26 -4.88 7.44 1.34
CA GLY A 26 -5.94 6.66 0.73
C GLY A 26 -7.24 7.45 0.63
N SER A 27 -7.52 8.38 1.56
CA SER A 27 -8.68 9.28 1.49
C SER A 27 -8.66 10.26 0.31
N GLN A 28 -7.48 10.56 -0.25
CA GLN A 28 -7.33 11.46 -1.40
C GLN A 28 -7.41 10.72 -2.75
N ALA A 29 -7.48 9.39 -2.71
CA ALA A 29 -7.57 8.55 -3.89
C ALA A 29 -8.99 8.04 -4.12
N VAL A 30 -9.34 7.87 -5.39
CA VAL A 30 -10.47 7.06 -5.83
C VAL A 30 -9.97 5.64 -6.00
N TRP A 31 -10.66 4.71 -5.35
CA TRP A 31 -10.33 3.29 -5.39
C TRP A 31 -11.28 2.58 -6.35
N SER A 32 -10.83 1.50 -6.98
CA SER A 32 -11.69 0.58 -7.72
C SER A 32 -11.10 -0.83 -7.68
N LEU A 33 -11.97 -1.83 -7.71
CA LEU A 33 -11.62 -3.24 -7.65
C LEU A 33 -11.97 -3.90 -8.98
N SER A 34 -11.23 -4.94 -9.38
CA SER A 34 -11.56 -5.72 -10.59
C SER A 34 -12.89 -6.45 -10.44
N SER A 35 -13.14 -6.99 -9.26
CA SER A 35 -14.35 -7.72 -8.90
C SER A 35 -14.54 -7.68 -7.39
N CYS A 36 -15.77 -7.91 -6.93
CA CYS A 36 -16.06 -8.07 -5.51
C CYS A 36 -17.30 -8.92 -5.33
N LYS A 37 -17.33 -9.74 -4.27
CA LYS A 37 -18.58 -10.36 -3.83
C LYS A 37 -19.48 -9.31 -3.16
N PRO A 38 -20.82 -9.43 -3.29
CA PRO A 38 -21.75 -8.59 -2.55
C PRO A 38 -21.47 -8.66 -1.04
N GLY A 39 -21.25 -7.50 -0.40
CA GLY A 39 -20.93 -7.40 1.03
C GLY A 39 -19.44 -7.52 1.40
N PHE A 40 -18.57 -7.86 0.45
CA PHE A 40 -17.12 -7.97 0.64
C PHE A 40 -16.39 -7.12 -0.41
N GLY A 41 -16.67 -5.82 -0.39
CA GLY A 41 -16.21 -4.86 -1.38
C GLY A 41 -15.07 -3.97 -0.88
N MET A 42 -15.05 -2.75 -1.40
CA MET A 42 -14.01 -1.75 -1.09
C MET A 42 -14.13 -1.19 0.32
N ASP A 43 -15.34 -1.10 0.87
CA ASP A 43 -15.56 -0.52 2.19
C ASP A 43 -14.83 -1.33 3.27
N GLN A 44 -14.87 -2.66 3.16
CA GLN A 44 -14.17 -3.59 4.04
C GLN A 44 -12.65 -3.52 3.92
N LEU A 45 -12.13 -3.07 2.77
CA LEU A 45 -10.69 -2.94 2.53
C LEU A 45 -10.08 -1.67 3.14
N ARG A 46 -10.93 -0.81 3.71
CA ARG A 46 -10.56 0.52 4.22
C ARG A 46 -11.19 0.88 5.57
N ASP A 47 -11.93 -0.03 6.20
CA ASP A 47 -12.66 0.21 7.46
C ASP A 47 -11.78 0.18 8.72
N ASP A 48 -10.47 -0.09 8.56
CA ASP A 48 -9.50 -0.23 9.66
C ASP A 48 -9.79 -1.41 10.60
N ASN A 49 -10.65 -2.33 10.18
CA ASN A 49 -10.89 -3.60 10.85
C ASN A 49 -10.09 -4.72 10.14
N LEU A 50 -9.45 -5.58 10.92
CA LEU A 50 -8.70 -6.71 10.38
C LEU A 50 -9.56 -7.97 10.23
N GLU A 51 -10.78 -7.98 10.77
CA GLU A 51 -11.71 -9.09 10.66
C GLU A 51 -12.47 -9.11 9.34
N THR A 52 -12.73 -7.93 8.79
CA THR A 52 -13.36 -7.70 7.49
C THR A 52 -12.34 -7.81 6.36
N TYR A 53 -12.82 -8.11 5.16
CA TYR A 53 -11.97 -8.28 3.98
C TYR A 53 -12.73 -8.01 2.70
N TRP A 54 -12.00 -7.56 1.70
CA TRP A 54 -12.42 -7.67 0.31
C TRP A 54 -12.25 -9.12 -0.14
N GLN A 55 -13.28 -9.67 -0.80
CA GLN A 55 -13.20 -10.94 -1.51
C GLN A 55 -13.42 -10.69 -3.00
N SER A 56 -12.43 -11.06 -3.81
CA SER A 56 -12.57 -11.00 -5.25
C SER A 56 -13.52 -12.10 -5.76
N ASP A 57 -14.10 -11.89 -6.94
CA ASP A 57 -14.98 -12.86 -7.61
C ASP A 57 -14.81 -12.74 -9.12
N GLY A 58 -13.79 -13.41 -9.67
CA GLY A 58 -13.45 -13.25 -11.08
C GLY A 58 -12.23 -14.03 -11.54
N SER A 59 -11.77 -13.73 -12.75
CA SER A 59 -10.53 -14.29 -13.28
C SER A 59 -9.31 -13.53 -12.76
N GLN A 60 -8.24 -14.25 -12.44
CA GLN A 60 -6.95 -13.64 -12.13
C GLN A 60 -6.37 -12.91 -13.36
N PRO A 61 -5.60 -11.82 -13.17
CA PRO A 61 -5.22 -11.22 -11.89
C PRO A 61 -6.32 -10.35 -11.27
N HIS A 62 -6.45 -10.40 -9.93
CA HIS A 62 -7.36 -9.52 -9.19
C HIS A 62 -6.69 -8.17 -8.97
N LEU A 63 -7.38 -7.07 -9.27
CA LEU A 63 -6.79 -5.74 -9.32
C LEU A 63 -7.41 -4.81 -8.28
N VAL A 64 -6.56 -4.07 -7.59
CA VAL A 64 -6.93 -2.88 -6.81
C VAL A 64 -6.29 -1.67 -7.48
N ASN A 65 -7.11 -0.78 -7.99
CA ASN A 65 -6.71 0.45 -8.66
C ASN A 65 -6.90 1.63 -7.70
N ILE A 66 -5.88 2.46 -7.59
CA ILE A 66 -5.83 3.63 -6.70
C ILE A 66 -5.45 4.82 -7.57
N GLN A 67 -6.40 5.72 -7.81
CA GLN A 67 -6.23 6.88 -8.67
C GLN A 67 -6.28 8.16 -7.85
N PHE A 68 -5.24 8.97 -7.96
CA PHE A 68 -5.14 10.27 -7.31
C PHE A 68 -5.61 11.39 -8.25
N ARG A 69 -6.27 12.40 -7.67
CA ARG A 69 -6.70 13.60 -8.41
C ARG A 69 -5.53 14.44 -8.95
N ARG A 70 -4.37 14.37 -8.28
CA ARG A 70 -3.13 15.06 -8.64
C ARG A 70 -1.97 14.08 -8.57
N ARG A 71 -0.88 14.39 -9.26
CA ARG A 71 0.37 13.63 -9.16
C ARG A 71 0.80 13.62 -7.69
N THR A 72 0.80 12.44 -7.08
CA THR A 72 1.02 12.28 -5.65
C THR A 72 2.27 11.44 -5.43
N THR A 73 3.12 11.93 -4.54
CA THR A 73 4.33 11.23 -4.12
C THR A 73 3.95 10.13 -3.15
N VAL A 74 4.33 8.88 -3.44
CA VAL A 74 4.03 7.73 -2.60
C VAL A 74 5.34 7.06 -2.23
N LYS A 75 5.54 6.83 -0.94
CA LYS A 75 6.76 6.21 -0.39
C LYS A 75 6.54 4.75 -0.04
N MET A 76 5.38 4.42 0.51
CA MET A 76 5.10 3.08 1.01
C MET A 76 3.65 2.69 0.78
N LEU A 77 3.45 1.42 0.47
CA LEU A 77 2.17 0.74 0.45
C LEU A 77 2.21 -0.35 1.51
N CYS A 78 1.21 -0.37 2.40
CA CYS A 78 1.05 -1.41 3.41
C CYS A 78 -0.18 -2.25 3.08
N ILE A 79 -0.01 -3.57 3.06
CA ILE A 79 -1.08 -4.53 2.81
C ILE A 79 -1.14 -5.47 4.01
N TYR A 80 -2.33 -5.78 4.50
CA TYR A 80 -2.51 -6.81 5.52
C TYR A 80 -3.00 -8.11 4.88
N ALA A 81 -2.28 -9.21 5.15
CA ALA A 81 -2.67 -10.56 4.76
C ALA A 81 -2.27 -11.55 5.85
N ASP A 82 -3.13 -12.52 6.13
CA ASP A 82 -2.87 -13.55 7.14
C ASP A 82 -3.22 -14.96 6.62
N TYR A 83 -2.18 -15.76 6.41
CA TYR A 83 -2.28 -17.13 5.92
C TYR A 83 -3.06 -18.04 6.85
N LYS A 84 -3.00 -17.82 8.17
CA LYS A 84 -3.72 -18.66 9.13
C LYS A 84 -5.22 -18.51 9.02
N SER A 85 -5.68 -17.31 8.68
CA SER A 85 -7.10 -16.98 8.57
C SER A 85 -7.64 -17.22 7.16
N ASP A 86 -6.83 -16.98 6.13
CA ASP A 86 -7.28 -16.95 4.74
C ASP A 86 -6.85 -18.17 3.91
N GLU A 87 -5.89 -19.00 4.38
CA GLU A 87 -5.41 -20.22 3.71
C GLU A 87 -5.15 -19.99 2.21
N SER A 88 -5.96 -20.61 1.34
CA SER A 88 -5.86 -20.51 -0.13
C SER A 88 -6.25 -19.14 -0.70
N TYR A 89 -6.99 -18.31 0.02
CA TYR A 89 -7.34 -16.94 -0.40
C TYR A 89 -6.19 -15.95 -0.19
N THR A 90 -5.12 -16.37 0.50
CA THR A 90 -3.96 -15.52 0.79
C THR A 90 -3.17 -15.26 -0.50
N PRO A 91 -2.94 -13.99 -0.89
CA PRO A 91 -2.11 -13.69 -2.05
C PRO A 91 -0.70 -14.25 -1.86
N SER A 92 -0.17 -14.94 -2.87
CA SER A 92 1.21 -15.45 -2.89
C SER A 92 2.11 -14.58 -3.75
N LYS A 93 1.58 -13.98 -4.81
CA LYS A 93 2.32 -13.15 -5.74
C LYS A 93 1.57 -11.87 -6.05
N ILE A 94 2.16 -10.73 -5.69
CA ILE A 94 1.60 -9.41 -5.93
C ILE A 94 2.56 -8.61 -6.82
N SER A 95 2.00 -7.93 -7.81
CA SER A 95 2.68 -6.96 -8.67
C SER A 95 2.14 -5.57 -8.37
N VAL A 96 3.02 -4.63 -8.04
CA VAL A 96 2.68 -3.22 -7.89
C VAL A 96 3.12 -2.49 -9.14
N ARG A 97 2.15 -1.82 -9.76
CA ARG A 97 2.30 -1.08 -11.01
C ARG A 97 1.93 0.37 -10.78
N VAL A 98 2.59 1.28 -11.48
CA VAL A 98 2.31 2.71 -11.41
C VAL A 98 2.25 3.31 -12.80
N GLY A 99 1.48 4.38 -12.96
CA GLY A 99 1.36 5.04 -14.24
C GLY A 99 0.48 6.27 -14.19
N ASN A 100 0.31 6.89 -15.35
CA ASN A 100 -0.57 8.05 -15.49
C ASN A 100 -2.02 7.61 -15.74
N ASN A 101 -2.20 6.54 -16.51
CA ASN A 101 -3.48 6.04 -16.99
C ASN A 101 -3.45 4.50 -17.01
N PHE A 102 -4.63 3.85 -17.10
CA PHE A 102 -4.77 2.39 -17.15
C PHE A 102 -3.94 1.71 -18.25
N HIS A 103 -3.69 2.38 -19.38
CA HIS A 103 -2.93 1.83 -20.51
C HIS A 103 -1.41 2.01 -20.37
N ASN A 104 -0.94 2.86 -19.46
CA ASN A 104 0.48 3.17 -19.27
C ASN A 104 0.94 2.82 -17.85
N LEU A 105 0.55 1.64 -17.39
CA LEU A 105 0.98 1.10 -16.11
C LEU A 105 2.29 0.33 -16.31
N GLN A 106 3.32 0.70 -15.56
CA GLN A 106 4.59 0.00 -15.52
C GLN A 106 4.74 -0.71 -14.18
N GLU A 107 5.15 -1.98 -14.22
CA GLU A 107 5.49 -2.72 -13.02
C GLU A 107 6.78 -2.15 -12.40
N ILE A 108 6.68 -1.73 -11.15
CA ILE A 108 7.82 -1.20 -10.41
C ILE A 108 8.38 -2.22 -9.43
N ARG A 109 7.52 -3.10 -8.91
CA ARG A 109 7.90 -4.06 -7.89
C ARG A 109 6.98 -5.27 -7.94
N GLN A 110 7.59 -6.45 -7.92
CA GLN A 110 6.90 -7.71 -7.72
C GLN A 110 7.34 -8.29 -6.38
N LEU A 111 6.38 -8.79 -5.61
CA LEU A 111 6.61 -9.42 -4.32
C LEU A 111 6.05 -10.84 -4.36
N GLU A 112 6.89 -11.79 -3.94
CA GLU A 112 6.49 -13.16 -3.66
C GLU A 112 6.49 -13.34 -2.15
N MET A 113 5.38 -13.84 -1.62
CA MET A 113 5.10 -13.98 -0.20
C MET A 113 4.84 -15.45 0.09
N VAL A 114 5.40 -15.92 1.21
CA VAL A 114 5.27 -17.31 1.66
C VAL A 114 4.67 -17.27 3.06
N GLU A 115 3.42 -17.69 3.17
CA GLU A 115 2.64 -17.70 4.41
C GLU A 115 2.73 -16.38 5.20
N PRO A 116 2.35 -15.22 4.60
CA PRO A 116 2.36 -13.95 5.31
C PRO A 116 1.41 -14.01 6.51
N SER A 117 1.78 -13.39 7.63
CA SER A 117 0.99 -13.40 8.88
C SER A 117 0.98 -12.02 9.53
N GLY A 118 0.58 -11.00 8.77
CA GLY A 118 0.50 -9.63 9.25
C GLY A 118 0.65 -8.56 8.17
N TRP A 119 1.18 -7.41 8.58
CA TRP A 119 1.41 -6.28 7.69
C TRP A 119 2.60 -6.52 6.77
N ILE A 120 2.43 -6.24 5.49
CA ILE A 120 3.47 -6.32 4.46
C ILE A 120 3.76 -4.91 4.00
N HIS A 121 4.99 -4.47 4.17
CA HIS A 121 5.43 -3.12 3.81
C HIS A 121 6.15 -3.16 2.46
N ILE A 122 5.58 -2.48 1.48
CA ILE A 122 6.11 -2.40 0.12
C ILE A 122 6.63 -0.98 -0.10
N SER A 123 7.94 -0.82 -0.10
CA SER A 123 8.59 0.46 -0.40
C SER A 123 8.52 0.76 -1.89
N LEU A 124 7.88 1.88 -2.23
CA LEU A 124 7.73 2.40 -3.61
C LEU A 124 8.82 3.44 -3.88
N LEU A 125 10.06 2.97 -3.94
CA LEU A 125 11.23 3.80 -4.22
C LEU A 125 11.73 3.50 -5.63
N ASN A 126 12.20 4.54 -6.31
CA ASN A 126 12.87 4.37 -7.59
C ASN A 126 14.24 3.71 -7.36
N GLN A 127 14.53 2.63 -8.10
CA GLN A 127 15.79 1.88 -7.95
C GLN A 127 17.03 2.73 -8.26
N ARG A 128 16.91 3.76 -9.11
CA ARG A 128 18.05 4.59 -9.53
C ARG A 128 18.32 5.77 -8.60
N THR A 129 17.27 6.46 -8.15
CA THR A 129 17.40 7.70 -7.37
C THR A 129 17.15 7.48 -5.88
N ASN A 130 16.64 6.31 -5.48
CA ASN A 130 16.17 6.03 -4.12
C ASN A 130 15.10 7.02 -3.61
N GLU A 131 14.46 7.75 -4.53
CA GLU A 131 13.42 8.72 -4.23
C GLU A 131 12.03 8.06 -4.29
N PRO A 132 11.07 8.55 -3.49
CA PRO A 132 9.67 8.15 -3.59
C PRO A 132 9.08 8.38 -4.99
N ILE A 133 8.21 7.47 -5.41
CA ILE A 133 7.62 7.52 -6.75
C ILE A 133 6.45 8.51 -6.77
N SER A 134 6.46 9.42 -7.74
CA SER A 134 5.37 10.38 -7.97
C SER A 134 4.51 9.96 -9.16
N THR A 135 3.28 9.50 -8.89
CA THR A 135 2.37 8.91 -9.87
C THR A 135 0.94 9.45 -9.76
N PHE A 136 0.13 9.29 -10.81
CA PHE A 136 -1.31 9.56 -10.74
C PHE A 136 -2.11 8.31 -10.38
N MET A 137 -1.59 7.14 -10.72
CA MET A 137 -2.27 5.87 -10.50
C MET A 137 -1.31 4.83 -9.95
N ILE A 138 -1.79 4.02 -9.02
CA ILE A 138 -1.18 2.79 -8.53
C ILE A 138 -2.16 1.66 -8.80
N GLN A 139 -1.67 0.54 -9.32
CA GLN A 139 -2.42 -0.69 -9.47
C GLN A 139 -1.70 -1.81 -8.73
N ILE A 140 -2.42 -2.46 -7.83
CA ILE A 140 -1.98 -3.65 -7.12
C ILE A 140 -2.63 -4.83 -7.83
N ALA A 141 -1.83 -5.70 -8.41
CA ALA A 141 -2.29 -6.88 -9.13
C ALA A 141 -1.91 -8.14 -8.35
N VAL A 142 -2.91 -8.85 -7.83
CA VAL A 142 -2.73 -10.19 -7.26
C VAL A 142 -2.64 -11.17 -8.42
N LEU A 143 -1.43 -11.63 -8.71
CA LEU A 143 -1.12 -12.52 -9.83
C LEU A 143 -1.41 -13.98 -9.51
N ALA A 144 -1.19 -14.38 -8.25
CA ALA A 144 -1.44 -15.73 -7.76
C ALA A 144 -1.73 -15.71 -6.25
N ASN A 145 -2.47 -16.73 -5.81
CA ASN A 145 -2.74 -17.00 -4.40
C ASN A 145 -2.01 -18.26 -3.95
N HIS A 146 -2.01 -18.51 -2.64
CA HIS A 146 -1.51 -19.77 -2.08
C HIS A 146 -2.42 -20.93 -2.50
N GLN A 147 -1.84 -22.13 -2.63
CA GLN A 147 -2.59 -23.36 -2.98
C GLN A 147 -3.43 -23.24 -4.27
N ASN A 148 -3.07 -22.33 -5.18
CA ASN A 148 -3.84 -22.00 -6.39
C ASN A 148 -5.29 -21.57 -6.10
N GLY A 149 -5.54 -20.88 -4.99
CA GLY A 149 -6.84 -20.31 -4.68
C GLY A 149 -7.33 -19.38 -5.80
N ARG A 150 -8.60 -19.50 -6.17
CA ARG A 150 -9.21 -18.74 -7.27
C ARG A 150 -9.39 -17.27 -6.91
N ASP A 151 -10.01 -17.01 -5.77
CA ASP A 151 -10.30 -15.68 -5.25
C ASP A 151 -9.26 -15.27 -4.21
N THR A 152 -9.14 -13.97 -3.93
CA THR A 152 -8.21 -13.43 -2.93
C THR A 152 -8.96 -12.71 -1.81
N HIS A 153 -8.43 -12.83 -0.60
CA HIS A 153 -8.83 -12.00 0.54
C HIS A 153 -7.76 -10.95 0.79
N MET A 154 -8.19 -9.69 0.82
CA MET A 154 -7.36 -8.60 1.32
C MET A 154 -8.12 -7.87 2.41
N ARG A 155 -7.55 -7.86 3.61
CA ARG A 155 -8.20 -7.27 4.79
C ARG A 155 -8.08 -5.77 4.79
N GLN A 156 -6.86 -5.25 4.66
CA GLN A 156 -6.63 -3.80 4.72
C GLN A 156 -5.51 -3.36 3.79
N ILE A 157 -5.67 -2.20 3.16
CA ILE A 157 -4.62 -1.52 2.39
C ILE A 157 -4.46 -0.08 2.90
N LYS A 158 -3.22 0.33 3.14
CA LYS A 158 -2.87 1.70 3.47
C LYS A 158 -1.80 2.24 2.53
N VAL A 159 -1.96 3.48 2.10
CA VAL A 159 -1.01 4.15 1.20
C VAL A 159 -0.42 5.34 1.89
N TYR A 160 0.91 5.44 1.88
CA TYR A 160 1.64 6.46 2.61
C TYR A 160 2.43 7.38 1.68
N THR A 161 2.21 8.68 1.81
CA THR A 161 3.08 9.73 1.27
C THR A 161 4.21 10.02 2.27
N PRO A 162 5.42 10.35 1.81
CA PRO A 162 6.36 11.05 2.68
C PRO A 162 5.71 12.37 3.13
N VAL A 163 5.83 12.69 4.42
CA VAL A 163 5.53 14.04 4.87
C VAL A 163 6.74 14.88 4.46
N GLU A 164 6.50 15.89 3.61
CA GLU A 164 7.48 16.97 3.46
C GLU A 164 7.64 17.58 4.85
N GLU A 165 8.75 17.26 5.52
CA GLU A 165 9.22 18.03 6.66
C GLU A 165 9.39 19.44 6.12
N SER A 166 8.41 20.27 6.38
CA SER A 166 8.22 21.53 5.67
C SER A 166 9.51 22.32 5.80
N SER A 167 10.30 22.31 4.74
CA SER A 167 11.54 23.02 4.73
C SER A 167 11.15 24.50 4.81
N ILE A 168 11.82 25.24 5.69
CA ILE A 168 11.70 26.69 5.71
C ILE A 168 12.41 27.15 4.44
N GLY A 169 11.71 27.10 3.30
CA GLY A 169 12.31 27.31 1.98
C GLY A 169 13.38 26.26 1.61
N LYS A 170 14.53 26.74 1.09
CA LYS A 170 15.68 25.92 0.65
C LYS A 170 16.57 25.41 1.80
N TYR A 171 16.22 25.68 3.06
CA TYR A 171 17.08 25.41 4.21
C TYR A 171 16.61 24.21 5.03
N PRO A 172 17.55 23.47 5.65
CA PRO A 172 17.23 22.37 6.54
C PRO A 172 16.45 22.84 7.78
N ARG A 173 15.79 21.89 8.44
CA ARG A 173 14.91 22.10 9.58
C ARG A 173 15.60 22.86 10.73
N CYS A 174 15.06 24.03 11.08
CA CYS A 174 15.32 24.62 12.40
C CYS A 174 14.39 23.96 13.43
N THR A 175 14.97 23.31 14.44
CA THR A 175 14.23 22.58 15.49
C THR A 175 13.92 23.44 16.72
N THR A 176 14.51 24.62 16.83
CA THR A 176 14.33 25.52 17.98
C THR A 176 12.92 26.10 18.04
N VAL A 177 12.34 26.14 19.24
CA VAL A 177 10.99 26.66 19.52
C VAL A 177 10.83 28.10 19.00
N ASP A 178 11.85 28.94 19.22
CA ASP A 178 11.87 30.34 18.77
C ASP A 178 11.67 30.47 17.26
N PHE A 179 12.26 29.55 16.48
CA PHE A 179 12.15 29.56 15.02
C PHE A 179 10.81 29.00 14.54
N MET A 180 10.24 28.03 15.27
CA MET A 180 8.93 27.46 14.94
C MET A 180 7.78 28.44 15.20
N MET A 181 7.91 29.32 16.21
CA MET A 181 6.89 30.31 16.57
C MET A 181 6.56 31.26 15.42
N TYR A 182 7.56 31.65 14.62
CA TYR A 182 7.38 32.57 13.49
C TYR A 182 7.23 31.86 12.13
N ARG A 183 7.12 30.53 12.12
CA ARG A 183 7.12 29.73 10.88
C ARG A 183 5.87 29.90 10.03
N THR A 184 4.71 30.13 10.64
CA THR A 184 3.43 30.26 9.94
C THR A 184 2.62 31.37 10.58
N ILE A 185 2.15 32.33 9.77
CA ILE A 185 1.04 33.20 10.16
C ILE A 185 -0.22 32.35 10.02
N ARG A 186 -0.98 32.21 11.11
CA ARG A 186 -2.20 31.38 11.17
C ARG A 186 -3.42 32.26 11.37
#